data_AF-A0A503DYA2-F1
#
_entry.id   AF-A0A503DYA2-F1
#
_cell.length_a   1.000
_cell.length_b   1.000
_cell.length_c   1.000
_cell.angle_alpha   90.00
_cell.angle_beta   90.00
_cell.angle_gamma   90.00
#
_symmetry.space_group_name_H-M   'P 1'
#
loop_
_entity.id
_entity.type
_entity.pdbx_description
1 polymer ?
#
loop_
_entity_poly.entity_id
_entity_poly.type
_entity_poly.pdbx_seq_one_letter_code
_entity_poly.pdbx_strand_id
1 'polypeptide(L)'
;MDDKYANAREHFFAAVRTLAASSDPIQTRLIDANLNVLHVTLDEFAGDRALKFKFARILDLLAADQDDIETVAIETTAHMTDFEAVKVADLICDFYYELT
;
A
#
# COMPACT_ATOMS: atom_id res chain seq x y z
N MET A 1 -0.75 13.14 21.00
CA MET A 1 -0.93 11.68 20.94
C MET A 1 0.31 11.18 20.24
N ASP A 2 1.11 10.34 20.90
CA ASP A 2 2.13 9.58 20.17
C ASP A 2 1.34 8.62 19.28
N ASP A 3 1.11 9.02 18.03
CA ASP A 3 0.53 8.14 17.03
C ASP A 3 1.56 7.04 16.81
N LYS A 4 1.34 5.89 17.46
CA LYS A 4 2.21 4.70 17.45
C LYS A 4 2.65 4.28 16.05
N TYR A 5 1.92 4.71 15.01
CA TYR A 5 2.14 4.45 13.59
C TYR A 5 2.11 5.74 12.75
N ALA A 6 2.59 6.87 13.27
CA ALA A 6 2.53 8.17 12.58
C ALA A 6 3.10 8.14 11.15
N ASN A 7 4.23 7.46 10.96
CA ASN A 7 4.89 7.28 9.66
C ASN A 7 4.02 6.48 8.69
N ALA A 8 3.60 5.27 9.09
CA ALA A 8 2.67 4.47 8.31
C ALA A 8 1.37 5.22 7.97
N ARG A 9 0.81 5.98 8.91
CA ARG A 9 -0.41 6.76 8.66
C ARG A 9 -0.22 7.84 7.62
N GLU A 10 0.90 8.56 7.65
CA GLU A 10 1.22 9.60 6.67
C GLU A 10 1.33 9.01 5.25
N HIS A 11 2.06 7.91 5.11
CA HIS A 11 2.25 7.24 3.83
C HIS A 11 0.97 6.59 3.29
N PHE A 12 0.19 5.92 4.14
CA PHE A 12 -1.10 5.34 3.72
C PHE A 12 -2.14 6.44 3.40
N PHE A 13 -2.12 7.56 4.11
CA PHE A 13 -2.96 8.70 3.75
C PHE A 13 -2.60 9.27 2.38
N ALA A 14 -1.30 9.41 2.09
CA ALA A 14 -0.82 9.84 0.77
C ALA A 14 -1.25 8.85 -0.32
N ALA A 15 -1.12 7.54 -0.08
CA ALA A 15 -1.58 6.49 -0.99
C ALA A 15 -3.09 6.59 -1.28
N VAL A 16 -3.92 6.69 -0.24
CA VAL A 16 -5.39 6.87 -0.36
C VAL A 16 -5.73 8.15 -1.12
N ARG A 17 -5.02 9.25 -0.85
CA ARG A 17 -5.23 10.51 -1.55
C ARG A 17 -4.94 10.38 -3.05
N THR A 18 -3.83 9.74 -3.43
CA THR A 18 -3.49 9.45 -4.83
C THR A 18 -4.55 8.56 -5.49
N LEU A 19 -4.99 7.52 -4.77
CA LEU A 19 -6.07 6.65 -5.18
C LEU A 19 -7.42 7.34 -5.28
N ALA A 20 -7.65 8.53 -4.72
CA ALA A 20 -8.94 9.23 -4.74
C ALA A 20 -8.95 10.48 -5.63
N ALA A 21 -7.81 11.16 -5.76
CA ALA A 21 -7.70 12.49 -6.36
C ALA A 21 -7.37 12.51 -7.86
N SER A 22 -6.90 11.40 -8.43
CA SER A 22 -6.53 11.33 -9.86
C SER A 22 -7.68 10.78 -10.72
N SER A 23 -7.80 11.30 -11.95
CA SER A 23 -8.70 10.79 -12.99
C SER A 23 -8.06 9.72 -13.89
N ASP A 24 -6.82 9.34 -13.59
CA ASP A 24 -6.07 8.35 -14.36
C ASP A 24 -6.66 6.94 -14.17
N PRO A 25 -6.31 5.99 -15.05
CA PRO A 25 -6.66 4.59 -14.86
C PRO A 25 -6.22 4.08 -13.48
N ILE A 26 -6.95 3.11 -12.94
CA ILE A 26 -6.70 2.59 -11.59
C ILE A 26 -5.29 2.02 -11.45
N GLN A 27 -4.72 1.45 -12.51
CA GLN A 27 -3.36 0.95 -12.56
C GLN A 27 -2.33 2.06 -12.32
N THR A 28 -2.46 3.20 -13.01
CA THR A 28 -1.58 4.36 -12.83
C THR A 28 -1.67 4.93 -11.41
N ARG A 29 -2.90 5.00 -10.88
CA ARG A 29 -3.13 5.49 -9.52
C ARG A 29 -2.55 4.56 -8.45
N LEU A 30 -2.61 3.24 -8.69
CA LEU A 30 -2.00 2.25 -7.82
C LEU A 30 -0.48 2.30 -7.88
N ILE A 31 0.12 2.49 -9.06
CA ILE A 31 1.57 2.67 -9.19
C ILE A 31 2.04 3.80 -8.26
N ASP A 32 1.41 4.98 -8.36
CA ASP A 32 1.79 6.15 -7.56
C ASP A 32 1.45 5.97 -6.06
N ALA A 33 0.38 5.23 -5.75
CA ALA A 33 0.02 4.90 -4.37
C ALA A 33 1.01 3.92 -3.74
N ASN A 34 1.46 2.92 -4.50
CA ASN A 34 2.43 1.92 -4.07
C ASN A 34 3.76 2.57 -3.68
N LEU A 35 4.21 3.60 -4.42
CA LEU A 35 5.40 4.37 -4.04
C LEU A 35 5.33 4.86 -2.59
N ASN A 36 4.16 5.29 -2.13
CA ASN A 36 3.98 5.71 -0.75
C ASN A 36 3.94 4.52 0.23
N VAL A 37 3.25 3.44 -0.13
CA VAL A 37 3.15 2.21 0.70
C VAL A 37 4.52 1.59 0.95
N LEU A 38 5.43 1.63 -0.03
CA LEU A 38 6.78 1.06 0.07
C LEU A 38 7.73 1.82 1.01
N HIS A 39 7.39 3.03 1.43
CA HIS A 39 8.15 3.76 2.46
C HIS A 39 7.87 3.26 3.88
N VAL A 40 6.88 2.38 4.06
CA VAL A 40 6.53 1.78 5.35
C VAL A 40 7.24 0.45 5.52
N THR A 41 7.84 0.22 6.69
CA THR A 41 8.55 -1.04 6.97
C THR A 41 7.75 -1.98 7.86
N LEU A 42 7.90 -3.30 7.68
CA LEU A 42 7.26 -4.32 8.52
C LEU A 42 7.66 -4.23 10.01
N ASP A 43 8.77 -3.56 10.32
CA ASP A 43 9.27 -3.37 11.68
C ASP A 43 8.44 -2.36 12.48
N GLU A 44 7.78 -1.41 11.80
CA GLU A 44 6.84 -0.48 12.43
C GLU A 44 5.67 -1.21 13.10
N PHE A 45 5.34 -2.41 12.62
CA PHE A 45 4.27 -3.26 13.17
C PHE A 45 4.77 -4.41 14.06
N ALA A 46 6.04 -4.41 14.49
CA ALA A 46 6.57 -5.50 15.32
C ALA A 46 5.76 -5.76 16.61
N GLY A 47 5.17 -4.70 17.19
CA GLY A 47 4.31 -4.77 18.36
C GLY A 47 2.84 -5.13 18.08
N ASP A 48 2.43 -5.26 16.82
CA ASP A 48 1.08 -5.62 16.41
C ASP A 48 1.10 -6.61 15.24
N ARG A 49 0.98 -7.90 15.59
CA ARG A 49 1.03 -8.98 14.60
C ARG A 49 -0.11 -8.91 13.59
N ALA A 50 -1.29 -8.42 13.97
CA ALA A 50 -2.42 -8.36 13.06
C ALA A 50 -2.16 -7.36 11.95
N LEU A 51 -1.69 -6.16 12.30
CA LEU A 51 -1.27 -5.14 11.32
C LEU A 51 -0.08 -5.63 10.49
N LYS A 52 0.91 -6.29 11.12
CA LYS A 52 2.06 -6.85 10.40
C LYS A 52 1.65 -7.85 9.32
N PHE A 53 0.71 -8.75 9.61
CA PHE A 53 0.21 -9.72 8.63
C PHE A 53 -0.60 -9.07 7.50
N LYS A 54 -1.41 -8.05 7.82
CA LYS A 54 -2.17 -7.32 6.79
C LYS A 54 -1.24 -6.55 5.87
N PHE A 55 -0.22 -5.89 6.42
CA PHE A 55 0.77 -5.19 5.62
C PHE A 55 1.59 -6.15 4.75
N ALA A 56 2.04 -7.28 5.31
CA ALA A 56 2.73 -8.30 4.53
C ALA A 56 1.86 -8.83 3.37
N ARG A 57 0.55 -8.98 3.57
CA ARG A 57 -0.37 -9.38 2.51
C ARG A 57 -0.51 -8.32 1.41
N ILE A 58 -0.47 -7.04 1.76
CA ILE A 58 -0.43 -5.96 0.76
C ILE A 58 0.85 -6.07 -0.05
N LEU A 59 2.00 -6.23 0.60
CA LEU A 59 3.30 -6.40 -0.07
C LEU A 59 3.35 -7.65 -0.97
N ASP A 60 2.80 -8.79 -0.53
CA ASP A 60 2.70 -10.02 -1.33
C ASP A 60 1.88 -9.79 -2.62
N LEU A 61 0.79 -9.03 -2.54
CA LEU A 61 -0.05 -8.70 -3.70
C LEU A 61 0.63 -7.72 -4.65
N LEU A 62 1.57 -6.91 -4.15
CA LEU A 62 2.43 -6.05 -4.95
C LEU A 62 3.61 -6.83 -5.58
N ALA A 63 3.67 -8.15 -5.38
CA ALA A 63 4.77 -9.02 -5.77
C ALA A 63 6.13 -8.57 -5.22
N ALA A 64 6.18 -8.04 -3.99
CA ALA A 64 7.36 -7.50 -3.35
C ALA A 64 8.35 -8.59 -2.87
N ASP A 65 8.78 -9.49 -3.74
CA ASP A 65 9.93 -10.38 -3.51
C ASP A 65 11.01 -10.11 -4.57
N GLN A 66 12.23 -9.82 -4.09
CA GLN A 66 13.48 -9.47 -4.82
C GLN A 66 13.79 -7.95 -5.01
N ASP A 67 14.90 -7.54 -4.37
CA ASP A 67 15.87 -6.44 -4.56
C ASP A 67 15.49 -5.06 -5.15
N ASP A 68 14.38 -4.91 -5.88
CA ASP A 68 13.89 -3.62 -6.38
C ASP A 68 12.35 -3.57 -6.32
N ILE A 69 11.87 -3.36 -5.09
CA ILE A 69 10.45 -3.41 -4.75
C ILE A 69 9.63 -2.35 -5.51
N GLU A 70 10.25 -1.20 -5.83
CA GLU A 70 9.60 -0.12 -6.56
C GLU A 70 9.32 -0.55 -8.00
N THR A 71 10.34 -1.05 -8.70
CA THR A 71 10.22 -1.53 -10.09
C THR A 71 9.23 -2.68 -10.20
N VAL A 72 9.27 -3.65 -9.28
CA VAL A 72 8.36 -4.82 -9.32
C VAL A 72 6.92 -4.43 -9.01
N ALA A 73 6.68 -3.53 -8.04
CA ALA A 73 5.33 -3.05 -7.76
C ALA A 73 4.74 -2.29 -8.98
N ILE A 74 5.58 -1.55 -9.71
CA ILE A 74 5.17 -0.85 -10.93
C ILE A 74 4.79 -1.84 -12.04
N GLU A 75 5.68 -2.79 -12.35
CA GLU A 75 5.43 -3.80 -13.39
C GLU A 75 4.22 -4.67 -13.06
N THR A 76 4.11 -5.14 -11.82
CA THR A 76 2.99 -5.98 -11.36
C THR A 76 1.68 -5.23 -11.50
N THR A 77 1.62 -3.98 -11.05
CA THR A 77 0.41 -3.14 -11.16
C THR A 77 0.04 -2.85 -12.61
N ALA A 78 1.02 -2.67 -13.51
CA ALA A 78 0.78 -2.47 -14.93
C ALA A 78 0.16 -3.72 -15.62
N HIS A 79 0.38 -4.91 -15.05
CA HIS A 79 -0.17 -6.17 -15.53
C HIS A 79 -1.45 -6.61 -14.79
N MET A 80 -1.89 -5.90 -13.75
CA MET A 80 -3.12 -6.20 -13.02
C MET A 80 -4.36 -5.93 -13.86
N THR A 81 -5.33 -6.85 -13.77
CA THR A 81 -6.69 -6.59 -14.24
C THR A 81 -7.37 -5.53 -13.37
N ASP A 82 -8.38 -4.84 -13.91
CA ASP A 82 -9.16 -3.85 -13.15
C ASP A 82 -9.73 -4.40 -11.84
N PHE A 83 -10.10 -5.69 -11.82
CA PHE A 83 -10.61 -6.36 -10.63
C PHE A 83 -9.55 -6.57 -9.56
N GLU A 84 -8.33 -6.94 -9.94
CA GLU A 84 -7.20 -7.11 -9.02
C GLU A 84 -6.76 -5.75 -8.46
N ALA A 85 -6.69 -4.75 -9.33
CA ALA A 85 -6.40 -3.37 -8.96
C ALA A 85 -7.39 -2.84 -7.91
N VAL A 86 -8.70 -3.02 -8.11
CA VAL A 86 -9.73 -2.60 -7.14
C VAL A 86 -9.53 -3.30 -5.78
N LYS A 87 -9.23 -4.61 -5.76
CA LYS A 87 -9.00 -5.33 -4.50
C LYS A 87 -7.79 -4.79 -3.73
N VAL A 88 -6.70 -4.46 -4.42
CA VAL A 88 -5.52 -3.87 -3.78
C VAL A 88 -5.85 -2.49 -3.22
N ALA A 89 -6.58 -1.67 -3.98
CA ALA A 89 -7.03 -0.36 -3.53
C ALA A 89 -7.94 -0.46 -2.28
N ASP A 90 -8.87 -1.42 -2.24
CA ASP A 90 -9.73 -1.67 -1.09
C ASP A 90 -8.91 -2.07 0.15
N LEU A 91 -7.93 -2.96 0.00
CA LEU A 91 -7.05 -3.38 1.10
C LEU A 91 -6.20 -2.23 1.64
N ILE A 92 -5.73 -1.32 0.77
CA ILE A 92 -5.00 -0.11 1.19
C ILE A 92 -5.93 0.80 2.02
N CYS A 93 -7.17 1.00 1.57
CA CYS A 93 -8.16 1.80 2.29
C CYS A 93 -8.51 1.18 3.66
N ASP A 94 -8.79 -0.11 3.70
CA ASP A 94 -9.09 -0.85 4.93
C ASP A 94 -7.94 -0.76 5.92
N PHE A 95 -6.70 -0.94 5.45
CA PHE A 95 -5.52 -0.83 6.30
C PHE A 95 -5.37 0.57 6.89
N TYR A 96 -5.59 1.62 6.09
CA TYR A 96 -5.56 3.00 6.60
C TYR A 96 -6.59 3.24 7.72
N TYR A 97 -7.81 2.73 7.58
CA TYR A 97 -8.83 2.84 8.62
C TYR A 97 -8.43 2.17 9.94
N GLU A 98 -7.68 1.08 9.89
CA GLU A 98 -7.19 0.37 11.07
C GLU A 98 -5.99 1.03 11.76
N LEU A 99 -5.30 1.95 11.07
CA LEU A 99 -4.21 2.74 11.64
C LEU A 99 -4.71 3.96 12.46
N THR A 100 -6.00 4.29 12.37
CA THR A 100 -6.68 5.36 13.11
C THR A 100 -7.23 4.91 14.46
#